data_AF-A0A7R6Z7B0-F1
#
_entry.id   AF-A0A7R6Z7B0-F1
#
_cell.length_a   1.000
_cell.length_b   1.000
_cell.length_c   1.000
_cell.angle_alpha   90.00
_cell.angle_beta   90.00
_cell.angle_gamma   90.00
#
_symmetry.space_group_name_H-M   'P 1'
#
loop_
_entity.id
_entity.type
_entity.pdbx_description
1 polymer ?
#
loop_
_entity_poly.entity_id
_entity_poly.type
_entity_poly.pdbx_seq_one_letter_code
_entity_poly.pdbx_strand_id
1 'polypeptide(L)'
;MRLISDIGAGDVLVVVRLDRLARSVSHLLQVIEDLTDQGAHFRSLRDPIDTSTPQGMFSLQVLGAVAQLERALISERTKAGIIAARSKGRLPGNPGIRERRPEALAKMTAVQKAAYGRRLQSTMNQWLPTVRRMRPDHNWDDIARVLKQRGLDWTPERLRRAVKWLVTEHLAEPTLLKRASPQPPEDRLMTLVAGISQSNPDLSLRDIAGQLERLHERTPRGSAKWSASSVKNLLDRARRLGLVPEPPAS
;
A
#
# COMPACT_ATOMS: atom_id res chain seq x y z
N MET A 1 -1.55 19.29 6.25
CA MET A 1 -1.05 20.49 6.94
C MET A 1 -1.56 20.38 8.38
N ARG A 2 -0.70 20.26 9.41
CA ARG A 2 -1.12 19.94 10.79
C ARG A 2 -2.16 20.91 11.37
N LEU A 3 -2.21 22.15 10.87
CA LEU A 3 -3.17 23.15 11.32
C LEU A 3 -4.63 22.84 10.91
N ILE A 4 -4.85 22.22 9.75
CA ILE A 4 -6.22 21.91 9.25
C ILE A 4 -6.84 20.75 10.03
N SER A 5 -6.04 19.85 10.59
CA SER A 5 -6.53 18.74 11.40
C SER A 5 -6.99 19.16 12.80
N ASP A 6 -6.60 20.35 13.25
CA ASP A 6 -6.88 20.86 14.60
C ASP A 6 -8.06 21.84 14.62
N ILE A 7 -8.63 22.17 13.46
CA ILE A 7 -9.76 23.09 13.29
C ILE A 7 -11.08 22.33 13.49
N GLY A 8 -11.97 22.89 14.31
CA GLY A 8 -13.29 22.34 14.61
C GLY A 8 -14.45 23.19 14.07
N ALA A 9 -15.66 22.70 14.26
CA ALA A 9 -16.88 23.41 13.88
C ALA A 9 -16.98 24.77 14.61
N GLY A 10 -17.27 25.83 13.86
CA GLY A 10 -17.36 27.21 14.35
C GLY A 10 -16.05 27.99 14.36
N ASP A 11 -14.91 27.34 14.14
CA ASP A 11 -13.62 28.01 14.04
C ASP A 11 -13.48 28.79 12.73
N VAL A 12 -12.60 29.80 12.70
CA VAL A 12 -12.30 30.58 11.50
C VAL A 12 -10.80 30.53 11.20
N LEU A 13 -10.43 29.95 10.06
CA LEU A 13 -9.08 30.03 9.55
C LEU A 13 -8.83 31.42 8.95
N VAL A 14 -8.04 32.24 9.66
CA VAL A 14 -7.67 33.58 9.20
C VAL A 14 -6.28 33.54 8.55
N VAL A 15 -6.19 34.07 7.33
CA VAL A 15 -4.91 34.22 6.61
C VAL A 15 -4.68 35.66 6.17
N VAL A 16 -3.42 36.07 6.08
CA VAL A 16 -3.07 37.43 5.65
C VAL A 16 -3.33 37.62 4.15
N ARG A 17 -3.06 36.59 3.34
CA ARG A 17 -3.28 36.56 1.89
C ARG A 17 -3.46 35.13 1.38
N LEU A 18 -4.19 34.96 0.28
CA LEU A 18 -4.44 33.65 -0.34
C LEU A 18 -3.16 32.93 -0.81
N ASP A 19 -2.17 33.68 -1.34
CA ASP A 19 -0.92 33.12 -1.88
C ASP A 19 -0.05 32.41 -0.82
N ARG A 20 -0.30 32.71 0.47
CA ARG A 20 0.42 32.10 1.59
C ARG A 20 -0.20 30.78 2.05
N LEU A 21 -1.47 30.53 1.70
CA LEU A 21 -2.18 29.30 2.05
C LEU A 21 -2.10 28.26 0.93
N ALA A 22 -2.27 28.70 -0.33
CA ALA A 22 -2.43 27.77 -1.44
C ALA A 22 -1.54 28.09 -2.63
N ARG A 23 -0.99 27.03 -3.24
CA ARG A 23 -0.13 27.11 -4.44
C ARG A 23 -0.92 27.19 -5.76
N SER A 24 -2.23 27.02 -5.70
CA SER A 24 -3.14 27.16 -6.85
C SER A 24 -4.55 27.47 -6.35
N VAL A 25 -5.39 28.04 -7.21
CA VAL A 25 -6.81 28.30 -6.89
C VAL A 25 -7.54 26.99 -6.59
N SER A 26 -7.27 25.91 -7.33
CA SER A 26 -7.86 24.60 -7.04
C SER A 26 -7.48 24.07 -5.65
N HIS A 27 -6.25 24.29 -5.21
CA HIS A 27 -5.82 23.92 -3.86
C HIS A 27 -6.50 24.78 -2.79
N LEU A 28 -6.72 26.07 -3.06
CA LEU A 28 -7.45 26.97 -2.16
C LEU A 28 -8.90 26.51 -1.98
N LEU A 29 -9.59 26.21 -3.09
CA LEU A 29 -10.98 25.73 -3.05
C LEU A 29 -11.10 24.43 -2.25
N GLN A 30 -10.17 23.48 -2.46
CA GLN A 30 -10.16 22.23 -1.70
C GLN A 30 -10.02 22.48 -0.19
N VAL A 31 -9.08 23.35 0.21
CA VAL A 31 -8.90 23.67 1.63
C VAL A 31 -10.16 24.30 2.22
N ILE A 32 -10.84 25.16 1.47
CA ILE A 32 -12.07 25.80 1.95
C ILE A 32 -13.25 24.83 1.99
N GLU A 33 -13.35 23.90 1.03
CA GLU A 33 -14.34 22.82 1.03
C GLU A 33 -14.13 21.92 2.26
N ASP A 34 -12.89 21.47 2.51
CA ASP A 34 -12.54 20.67 3.68
C ASP A 34 -12.91 21.38 5.00
N LEU A 35 -12.69 22.70 5.09
CA LEU A 35 -13.08 23.51 6.26
C LEU A 35 -14.60 23.62 6.40
N THR A 36 -15.31 23.81 5.29
CA THR A 36 -16.77 23.95 5.29
C THR A 36 -17.44 22.64 5.70
N ASP A 37 -16.91 21.50 5.24
CA ASP A 37 -17.36 20.15 5.63
C ASP A 37 -17.16 19.88 7.12
N GLN A 38 -16.14 20.50 7.73
CA GLN A 38 -15.90 20.47 9.18
C GLN A 38 -16.73 21.49 9.96
N GLY A 39 -17.53 22.32 9.27
CA GLY A 39 -18.32 23.39 9.89
C GLY A 39 -17.49 24.62 10.30
N ALA A 40 -16.28 24.77 9.77
CA ALA A 40 -15.40 25.91 9.99
C ALA A 40 -15.51 26.94 8.85
N HIS A 41 -15.05 28.15 9.11
CA HIS A 41 -15.02 29.26 8.15
C HIS A 41 -13.60 29.65 7.77
N PHE A 42 -13.48 30.44 6.71
CA PHE A 42 -12.23 30.92 6.15
C PHE A 42 -12.33 32.42 5.89
N ARG A 43 -11.30 33.17 6.29
CA ARG A 43 -11.24 34.61 6.09
C ARG A 43 -9.84 35.04 5.65
N SER A 44 -9.77 35.81 4.56
CA SER A 44 -8.57 36.56 4.21
C SER A 44 -8.64 37.99 4.75
N LEU A 45 -7.53 38.51 5.27
CA LEU A 45 -7.44 39.89 5.75
C LEU A 45 -7.24 40.92 4.63
N ARG A 46 -6.63 40.51 3.50
CA ARG A 46 -6.31 41.41 2.39
C ARG A 46 -7.08 41.12 1.10
N ASP A 47 -7.83 40.02 1.07
CA ASP A 47 -8.65 39.62 -0.07
C ASP A 47 -10.13 39.61 0.35
N PRO A 48 -11.09 39.91 -0.54
CA PRO A 48 -12.52 39.99 -0.20
C PRO A 48 -13.17 38.59 -0.09
N ILE A 49 -12.50 37.65 0.58
CA ILE A 49 -12.98 36.29 0.78
C ILE A 49 -13.18 36.06 2.27
N ASP A 50 -14.45 36.01 2.66
CA ASP A 50 -14.90 35.62 3.99
C ASP A 50 -16.09 34.66 3.84
N THR A 51 -15.85 33.37 4.09
CA THR A 51 -16.87 32.32 3.90
C THR A 51 -17.96 32.34 4.97
N SER A 52 -17.84 33.17 6.01
CA SER A 52 -18.95 33.40 6.96
C SER A 52 -19.98 34.40 6.42
N THR A 53 -19.75 34.99 5.23
CA THR A 53 -20.63 36.00 4.63
C THR A 53 -21.18 35.54 3.28
N PRO A 54 -22.44 35.87 2.92
CA PRO A 54 -22.99 35.57 1.60
C PRO A 54 -22.16 36.17 0.45
N GLN A 55 -21.61 37.37 0.64
CA GLN A 55 -20.79 38.08 -0.34
C GLN A 55 -19.43 37.39 -0.55
N GLY A 56 -18.79 36.92 0.52
CA GLY A 56 -17.54 36.17 0.41
C GLY A 56 -17.73 34.77 -0.17
N MET A 57 -18.85 34.11 0.15
CA MET A 57 -19.24 32.85 -0.49
C MET A 57 -19.50 33.00 -1.99
N PHE A 58 -20.22 34.05 -2.40
CA PHE A 58 -20.40 34.38 -3.81
C PHE A 58 -19.05 34.63 -4.51
N SER A 59 -18.19 35.45 -3.90
CA SER A 59 -16.87 35.76 -4.45
C SER A 59 -16.00 34.51 -4.62
N LEU A 60 -16.08 33.57 -3.67
CA LEU A 60 -15.42 32.27 -3.75
C LEU A 60 -15.95 31.41 -4.90
N GLN A 61 -17.28 31.34 -5.06
CA GLN A 61 -17.91 30.58 -6.14
C GLN A 61 -17.52 31.12 -7.52
N VAL A 62 -17.52 32.45 -7.68
CA VAL A 62 -17.05 33.11 -8.91
C VAL A 62 -15.59 32.77 -9.17
N LEU A 63 -14.72 32.85 -8.17
CA LEU A 63 -13.31 32.47 -8.29
C LEU A 63 -13.15 31.00 -8.71
N GLY A 64 -13.99 30.11 -8.15
CA GLY A 64 -14.03 28.70 -8.53
C GLY A 64 -14.45 28.48 -9.98
N ALA A 65 -15.49 29.16 -10.42
CA ALA A 65 -15.95 29.12 -11.81
C ALA A 65 -14.89 29.63 -12.79
N VAL A 66 -14.21 30.74 -12.46
CA VAL A 66 -13.10 31.29 -13.25
C VAL A 66 -11.95 30.28 -13.34
N ALA A 67 -11.53 29.68 -12.23
CA ALA A 67 -10.46 28.69 -12.22
C ALA A 67 -10.83 27.41 -12.99
N GLN A 68 -12.11 27.04 -13.04
CA GLN A 68 -12.58 25.95 -13.90
C GLN A 68 -12.55 26.33 -15.38
N LEU A 69 -12.99 27.54 -15.72
CA LEU A 69 -12.94 28.07 -17.08
C LEU A 69 -11.49 28.13 -17.60
N GLU A 70 -10.55 28.66 -16.82
CA GLU A 70 -9.14 28.72 -17.20
C GLU A 70 -8.56 27.33 -17.48
N ARG A 71 -8.84 26.35 -16.61
CA ARG A 71 -8.42 24.95 -16.83
C ARG A 71 -9.00 24.37 -18.11
N ALA A 72 -10.28 24.65 -18.39
CA ALA A 72 -10.94 24.21 -19.62
C ALA A 72 -10.28 24.82 -20.86
N LEU A 73 -10.02 26.13 -20.85
CA LEU A 73 -9.38 26.85 -21.95
C LEU A 73 -7.93 26.38 -22.19
N ILE A 74 -7.16 26.13 -21.12
CA ILE A 74 -5.80 25.56 -21.24
C ILE A 74 -5.86 24.16 -21.87
N SER A 75 -6.82 23.32 -21.45
CA SER A 75 -7.03 21.99 -22.00
C SER A 75 -7.39 22.05 -23.49
N GLU A 76 -8.33 22.93 -23.85
CA GLU A 76 -8.75 23.16 -25.23
C GLU A 76 -7.56 23.62 -26.10
N ARG A 77 -6.81 24.63 -25.66
CA ARG A 77 -5.63 25.13 -26.36
C ARG A 77 -4.56 24.06 -26.52
N THR A 78 -4.34 23.24 -25.49
CA THR A 78 -3.38 22.12 -25.55
C THR A 78 -3.82 21.09 -26.58
N LYS A 79 -5.10 20.72 -26.59
CA LYS A 79 -5.67 19.78 -27.58
C LYS A 79 -5.55 20.34 -29.00
N ALA A 80 -5.93 21.60 -29.21
CA ALA A 80 -5.78 22.28 -30.50
C ALA A 80 -4.32 22.30 -30.97
N GLY A 81 -3.39 22.60 -30.06
CA GLY A 81 -1.94 22.55 -30.34
C GLY A 81 -1.45 21.15 -30.72
N ILE A 82 -1.92 20.11 -30.03
CA ILE A 82 -1.60 18.71 -30.36
C ILE A 82 -2.16 18.34 -31.73
N ILE A 83 -3.40 18.72 -32.06
CA ILE A 83 -4.02 18.46 -33.36
C ILE A 83 -3.22 19.15 -34.48
N ALA A 84 -2.88 20.43 -34.30
CA ALA A 84 -2.07 21.18 -35.25
C ALA A 84 -0.64 20.64 -35.41
N ALA A 85 -0.04 20.12 -34.33
CA ALA A 85 1.26 19.46 -34.40
C ALA A 85 1.16 18.14 -35.19
N ARG A 86 0.11 17.35 -34.94
CA ARG A 86 -0.16 16.09 -35.65
C ARG A 86 -0.42 16.31 -37.14
N SER A 87 -1.17 17.34 -37.54
CA SER A 87 -1.38 17.66 -38.95
C SER A 87 -0.09 18.05 -39.68
N LYS A 88 0.90 18.59 -38.94
CA LYS A 88 2.27 18.85 -39.41
C LYS A 88 3.20 17.63 -39.30
N GLY A 89 2.66 16.44 -39.05
CA GLY A 89 3.44 15.19 -38.94
C GLY A 89 4.22 15.00 -37.63
N ARG A 90 4.06 15.91 -36.64
CA ARG A 90 4.72 15.77 -35.35
C ARG A 90 3.92 14.84 -34.44
N LEU A 91 4.54 13.75 -34.01
CA LEU A 91 3.92 12.76 -33.14
C LEU A 91 4.32 13.00 -31.68
N PRO A 92 3.37 12.93 -30.73
CA PRO A 92 3.67 13.10 -29.31
C PRO A 92 4.41 11.88 -28.75
N GLY A 93 5.15 12.10 -27.65
CA GLY A 93 5.91 11.05 -26.95
C GLY A 93 7.37 10.95 -27.39
N ASN A 94 8.12 10.04 -26.77
CA ASN A 94 9.53 9.83 -27.07
C ASN A 94 9.69 9.12 -28.45
N PRO A 95 10.34 9.75 -29.45
CA PRO A 95 10.55 9.15 -30.77
C PRO A 95 11.24 7.79 -30.71
N GLY A 96 12.24 7.63 -29.84
CA GLY A 96 12.98 6.38 -29.69
C GLY A 96 12.12 5.22 -29.19
N ILE A 97 11.09 5.48 -28.36
CA ILE A 97 10.14 4.45 -27.93
C ILE A 97 9.16 4.11 -29.04
N ARG A 98 8.65 5.13 -29.75
CA ARG A 98 7.71 4.96 -30.87
C ARG A 98 8.31 4.14 -32.01
N GLU A 99 9.57 4.42 -32.32
CA GLU A 99 10.35 3.73 -33.35
C GLU A 99 10.96 2.42 -32.86
N ARG A 100 10.67 2.01 -31.62
CA ARG A 100 11.21 0.79 -30.97
C ARG A 100 12.74 0.70 -31.05
N ARG A 101 13.42 1.83 -30.94
CA ARG A 101 14.89 1.87 -30.94
C ARG A 101 15.40 1.09 -29.72
N PRO A 102 16.37 0.17 -29.92
CA PRO A 102 16.81 -0.72 -28.86
C PRO A 102 17.37 0.04 -27.65
N GLU A 103 18.10 1.14 -27.89
CA GLU A 103 18.64 2.05 -26.87
C GLU A 103 17.55 2.70 -25.99
N ALA A 104 16.45 3.16 -26.59
CA ALA A 104 15.37 3.83 -25.89
C ALA A 104 14.55 2.85 -25.06
N LEU A 105 14.28 1.66 -25.62
CA LEU A 105 13.62 0.56 -24.91
C LEU A 105 14.49 0.08 -23.74
N ALA A 106 15.79 -0.13 -23.95
CA ALA A 106 16.72 -0.52 -22.91
C ALA A 106 16.77 0.49 -21.77
N LYS A 107 16.84 1.80 -22.09
CA LYS A 107 16.81 2.88 -21.10
C LYS A 107 15.50 2.90 -20.32
N MET A 108 14.35 2.75 -20.99
CA MET A 108 13.04 2.67 -20.33
C MET A 108 12.95 1.48 -19.37
N THR A 109 13.37 0.28 -19.84
CA THR A 109 13.39 -0.92 -19.01
C THR A 109 14.35 -0.78 -17.82
N ALA A 110 15.52 -0.16 -18.01
CA ALA A 110 16.47 0.11 -16.93
C ALA A 110 15.87 1.04 -15.88
N VAL A 111 15.21 2.13 -16.28
CA VAL A 111 14.51 3.05 -15.37
C VAL A 111 13.40 2.33 -14.59
N GLN A 112 12.61 1.50 -15.27
CA GLN A 112 11.56 0.70 -14.62
C GLN A 112 12.13 -0.30 -13.62
N LYS A 113 13.19 -1.02 -13.99
CA LYS A 113 13.90 -1.96 -13.10
C LYS A 113 14.45 -1.26 -11.87
N ALA A 114 15.11 -0.11 -12.05
CA ALA A 114 15.64 0.68 -10.92
C ALA A 114 14.52 1.19 -10.01
N ALA A 115 13.40 1.67 -10.56
CA ALA A 115 12.25 2.11 -9.77
C ALA A 115 11.56 0.94 -9.03
N TYR A 116 11.51 -0.24 -9.63
CA TYR A 116 11.04 -1.46 -8.97
C TYR A 116 11.98 -1.85 -7.82
N GLY A 117 13.29 -1.89 -8.07
CA GLY A 117 14.31 -2.20 -7.10
C GLY A 117 14.27 -1.27 -5.88
N ARG A 118 14.23 0.05 -6.08
CA ARG A 118 14.13 1.03 -4.97
C ARG A 118 12.93 0.79 -4.06
N ARG A 119 11.74 0.53 -4.64
CA ARG A 119 10.52 0.22 -3.87
C ARG A 119 10.61 -1.10 -3.12
N LEU A 120 11.28 -2.08 -3.71
CA LEU A 120 11.47 -3.37 -3.08
C LEU A 120 12.46 -3.25 -1.91
N GLN A 121 13.57 -2.55 -2.12
CA GLN A 121 14.58 -2.34 -1.09
C GLN A 121 14.04 -1.57 0.12
N SER A 122 13.20 -0.55 -0.09
CA SER A 122 12.59 0.20 1.01
C SER A 122 11.67 -0.63 1.91
N THR A 123 11.13 -1.74 1.41
CA THR A 123 10.25 -2.64 2.18
C THR A 123 10.89 -3.97 2.53
N MET A 124 12.10 -4.29 2.01
CA MET A 124 12.68 -5.63 2.12
C MET A 124 12.82 -6.10 3.57
N ASN A 125 13.21 -5.20 4.47
CA ASN A 125 13.46 -5.53 5.88
C ASN A 125 12.19 -6.00 6.61
N GLN A 126 11.01 -5.68 6.09
CA GLN A 126 9.72 -6.05 6.70
C GLN A 126 9.32 -7.51 6.39
N TRP A 127 9.73 -8.06 5.24
CA TRP A 127 9.24 -9.36 4.76
C TRP A 127 10.35 -10.37 4.43
N LEU A 128 11.54 -9.93 4.00
CA LEU A 128 12.64 -10.81 3.62
C LEU A 128 13.13 -11.74 4.76
N PRO A 129 13.23 -11.29 6.03
CA PRO A 129 13.59 -12.18 7.13
C PRO A 129 12.62 -13.36 7.30
N THR A 130 11.32 -13.11 7.12
CA THR A 130 10.27 -14.16 7.16
C THR A 130 10.46 -15.17 6.03
N VAL A 131 10.76 -14.70 4.82
CA VAL A 131 11.05 -15.57 3.67
C VAL A 131 12.29 -16.42 3.92
N ARG A 132 13.38 -15.83 4.43
CA ARG A 132 14.62 -16.56 4.76
C ARG A 132 14.40 -17.65 5.81
N ARG A 133 13.55 -17.40 6.81
CA ARG A 133 13.23 -18.38 7.85
C ARG A 133 12.38 -19.54 7.34
N MET A 134 11.49 -19.28 6.37
CA MET A 134 10.52 -20.28 5.92
C MET A 134 10.96 -21.05 4.68
N ARG A 135 11.84 -20.48 3.84
CA ARG A 135 12.33 -21.12 2.62
C ARG A 135 13.66 -21.82 2.89
N PRO A 136 13.88 -23.01 2.31
CA PRO A 136 13.09 -23.64 1.25
C PRO A 136 11.92 -24.52 1.73
N ASP A 137 11.78 -24.75 3.03
CA ASP A 137 10.91 -25.79 3.60
C ASP A 137 9.41 -25.57 3.34
N HIS A 138 8.98 -24.32 3.21
CA HIS A 138 7.58 -23.95 2.99
C HIS A 138 7.33 -23.45 1.56
N ASN A 139 6.08 -23.60 1.10
CA ASN A 139 5.63 -23.05 -0.18
C ASN A 139 5.38 -21.53 -0.10
N TRP A 140 5.18 -20.90 -1.25
CA TRP A 140 4.96 -19.45 -1.33
C TRP A 140 3.60 -19.01 -0.78
N ASP A 141 2.58 -19.87 -0.84
CA ASP A 141 1.23 -19.59 -0.32
C ASP A 141 1.22 -19.44 1.20
N ASP A 142 1.93 -20.33 1.90
CA ASP A 142 2.02 -20.30 3.36
C ASP A 142 2.79 -19.05 3.82
N ILE A 143 3.85 -18.65 3.10
CA ILE A 143 4.60 -17.44 3.42
C ILE A 143 3.76 -16.19 3.14
N ALA A 144 3.05 -16.13 2.01
CA ALA A 144 2.15 -15.04 1.69
C ALA A 144 1.06 -14.88 2.76
N ARG A 145 0.51 -15.99 3.26
CA ARG A 145 -0.48 -15.99 4.36
C ARG A 145 0.09 -15.44 5.65
N VAL A 146 1.30 -15.84 6.05
CA VAL A 146 1.99 -15.32 7.24
C VAL A 146 2.29 -13.82 7.11
N LEU A 147 2.73 -13.36 5.94
CA LEU A 147 2.96 -11.94 5.69
C LEU A 147 1.65 -11.14 5.76
N LYS A 148 0.56 -11.67 5.21
CA LYS A 148 -0.77 -11.05 5.27
C LYS A 148 -1.25 -10.86 6.72
N GLN A 149 -1.01 -11.84 7.59
CA GLN A 149 -1.33 -11.73 9.02
C GLN A 149 -0.53 -10.62 9.74
N ARG A 150 0.65 -10.27 9.23
CA ARG A 150 1.48 -9.16 9.74
C ARG A 150 1.14 -7.81 9.10
N GLY A 151 0.01 -7.72 8.39
CA GLY A 151 -0.43 -6.50 7.69
C GLY A 151 0.29 -6.23 6.36
N LEU A 152 1.06 -7.19 5.84
CA LEU A 152 1.78 -7.06 4.57
C LEU A 152 1.07 -7.83 3.46
N ASP A 153 0.43 -7.12 2.55
CA ASP A 153 -0.39 -7.74 1.50
C ASP A 153 0.47 -8.23 0.30
N TRP A 154 1.00 -9.44 0.45
CA TRP A 154 1.77 -10.15 -0.58
C TRP A 154 0.95 -11.27 -1.21
N THR A 155 1.00 -11.36 -2.54
CA THR A 155 0.59 -12.59 -3.25
C THR A 155 1.78 -13.52 -3.44
N PRO A 156 1.57 -14.84 -3.55
CA PRO A 156 2.64 -15.82 -3.76
C PRO A 156 3.52 -15.50 -4.98
N GLU A 157 2.90 -15.11 -6.09
CA GLU A 157 3.59 -14.80 -7.35
C GLU A 157 4.40 -13.52 -7.24
N ARG A 158 3.85 -12.50 -6.57
CA ARG A 158 4.54 -11.23 -6.35
C ARG A 158 5.75 -11.43 -5.45
N LEU A 159 5.60 -12.23 -4.40
CA LEU A 159 6.68 -12.55 -3.47
C LEU A 159 7.77 -13.36 -4.16
N ARG A 160 7.41 -14.40 -4.92
CA ARG A 160 8.37 -15.19 -5.71
C ARG A 160 9.12 -14.32 -6.72
N ARG A 161 8.43 -13.40 -7.41
CA ARG A 161 9.05 -12.47 -8.37
C ARG A 161 10.02 -11.51 -7.68
N ALA A 162 9.64 -10.98 -6.52
CA ALA A 162 10.49 -10.11 -5.71
C ALA A 162 11.77 -10.84 -5.25
N VAL A 163 11.64 -12.05 -4.71
CA VAL A 163 12.79 -12.85 -4.29
C VAL A 163 13.66 -13.22 -5.50
N LYS A 164 13.06 -13.59 -6.64
CA LYS A 164 13.80 -13.86 -7.87
C LYS A 164 14.63 -12.65 -8.30
N TRP A 165 14.05 -11.44 -8.23
CA TRP A 165 14.78 -10.21 -8.52
C TRP A 165 15.94 -9.99 -7.54
N LEU A 166 15.71 -10.15 -6.22
CA LEU A 166 16.78 -10.00 -5.23
C LEU A 166 17.93 -10.99 -5.43
N VAL A 167 17.64 -12.24 -5.82
CA VAL A 167 18.67 -13.23 -6.13
C VAL A 167 19.47 -12.82 -7.37
N THR A 168 18.81 -12.32 -8.42
CA THR A 168 19.49 -11.82 -9.63
C THR A 168 20.39 -10.63 -9.33
N GLU A 169 20.02 -9.77 -8.39
CA GLU A 169 20.79 -8.59 -7.97
C GLU A 169 21.77 -8.91 -6.82
N HIS A 170 21.97 -10.19 -6.48
CA HIS A 170 22.87 -10.66 -5.42
C HIS A 170 22.55 -10.13 -4.00
N LEU A 171 21.29 -9.78 -3.74
CA LEU A 171 20.80 -9.29 -2.44
C LEU A 171 20.16 -10.39 -1.56
N ALA A 172 19.96 -11.60 -2.09
CA ALA A 172 19.36 -12.72 -1.37
C ALA A 172 19.96 -14.07 -1.81
N GLU A 173 19.86 -15.10 -0.96
CA GLU A 173 20.43 -16.41 -1.27
C GLU A 173 19.65 -17.14 -2.39
N PRO A 174 20.34 -17.75 -3.39
CA PRO A 174 19.67 -18.52 -4.44
C PRO A 174 18.87 -19.73 -3.92
N THR A 175 19.20 -20.23 -2.72
CA THR A 175 18.52 -21.34 -2.04
C THR A 175 17.04 -21.05 -1.79
N LEU A 176 16.65 -19.77 -1.65
CA LEU A 176 15.26 -19.36 -1.43
C LEU A 176 14.33 -19.71 -2.61
N LEU A 177 14.88 -19.93 -3.81
CA LEU A 177 14.11 -20.28 -5.00
C LEU A 177 13.97 -21.80 -5.24
N LYS A 178 14.64 -22.65 -4.44
CA LYS A 178 14.56 -24.12 -4.58
C LYS A 178 13.13 -24.62 -4.38
N ARG A 179 12.67 -25.61 -5.15
CA ARG A 179 11.33 -26.18 -4.96
C ARG A 179 11.15 -26.63 -3.50
N ALA A 180 10.02 -26.25 -2.88
CA ALA A 180 9.70 -26.73 -1.53
C ALA A 180 9.51 -28.25 -1.54
N SER A 181 9.99 -28.92 -0.50
CA SER A 181 9.68 -30.33 -0.28
C SER A 181 8.18 -30.50 -0.04
N PRO A 182 7.52 -31.56 -0.55
CA PRO A 182 6.14 -31.86 -0.20
C PRO A 182 6.06 -32.11 1.32
N GLN A 183 5.48 -31.17 2.07
CA GLN A 183 5.23 -31.39 3.49
C GLN A 183 3.94 -32.20 3.66
N PRO A 184 3.95 -33.22 4.53
CA PRO A 184 2.73 -33.83 5.04
C PRO A 184 1.74 -32.75 5.53
N PRO A 185 0.43 -32.91 5.31
CA PRO A 185 -0.58 -31.92 5.73
C PRO A 185 -0.48 -31.52 7.22
N GLU A 186 -0.05 -32.46 8.07
CA GLU A 186 0.13 -32.22 9.51
C GLU A 186 1.27 -31.23 9.82
N ASP A 187 2.36 -31.27 9.05
CA ASP A 187 3.52 -30.37 9.22
C ASP A 187 3.17 -28.93 8.79
N ARG A 188 2.39 -28.79 7.71
CA ARG A 188 1.86 -27.49 7.26
C ARG A 188 0.96 -26.85 8.31
N LEU A 189 0.07 -27.63 8.91
CA LEU A 189 -0.84 -27.16 9.97
C LEU A 189 -0.07 -26.72 11.22
N MET A 190 0.98 -27.46 11.59
CA MET A 190 1.85 -27.12 12.70
C MET A 190 2.53 -25.76 12.49
N THR A 191 3.09 -25.49 11.31
CA THR A 191 3.69 -24.19 11.00
C THR A 191 2.66 -23.06 10.98
N LEU A 192 1.47 -23.31 10.43
CA LEU A 192 0.42 -22.30 10.32
C LEU A 192 -0.08 -21.88 11.71
N VAL A 193 -0.29 -22.84 12.61
CA VAL A 193 -0.65 -22.60 14.01
C VAL A 193 0.47 -21.85 14.75
N ALA A 194 1.73 -22.25 14.54
CA ALA A 194 2.90 -21.57 15.11
C ALA A 194 3.03 -20.11 14.66
N GLY A 195 2.71 -19.82 13.38
CA GLY A 195 2.71 -18.48 12.82
C GLY A 195 1.61 -17.58 13.40
N ILE A 196 0.41 -18.13 13.58
CA ILE A 196 -0.72 -17.41 14.19
C ILE A 196 -0.40 -17.06 15.65
N SER A 197 0.10 -18.04 16.42
CA SER A 197 0.43 -17.84 17.84
C SER A 197 1.58 -16.85 18.04
N GLN A 198 2.62 -16.88 17.21
CA GLN A 198 3.71 -15.89 17.27
C GLN A 198 3.27 -14.48 16.92
N SER A 199 2.29 -14.33 16.01
CA SER A 199 1.83 -13.02 15.57
C SER A 199 0.86 -12.39 16.57
N ASN A 200 0.24 -13.20 17.44
CA ASN A 200 -0.73 -12.75 18.43
C ASN A 200 -0.55 -13.57 19.73
N PRO A 201 0.42 -13.22 20.58
CA PRO A 201 0.76 -13.99 21.77
C PRO A 201 -0.37 -14.07 22.81
N ASP A 202 -1.31 -13.11 22.78
CA ASP A 202 -2.42 -13.02 23.74
C ASP A 202 -3.68 -13.81 23.33
N LEU A 203 -3.69 -14.43 22.14
CA LEU A 203 -4.86 -15.21 21.68
C LEU A 203 -4.99 -16.52 22.47
N SER A 204 -6.23 -16.83 22.89
CA SER A 204 -6.51 -18.13 23.48
C SER A 204 -6.42 -19.24 22.42
N LEU A 205 -6.17 -20.48 22.86
CA LEU A 205 -6.17 -21.65 21.98
C LEU A 205 -7.49 -21.83 21.22
N ARG A 206 -8.61 -21.33 21.78
CA ARG A 206 -9.94 -21.37 21.15
C ARG A 206 -10.09 -20.31 20.07
N ASP A 207 -9.46 -19.15 20.24
CA ASP A 207 -9.46 -18.10 19.22
C ASP A 207 -8.62 -18.47 18.01
N ILE A 208 -7.47 -19.12 18.24
CA ILE A 208 -6.64 -19.72 17.18
C ILE A 208 -7.44 -20.77 16.42
N ALA A 209 -8.19 -21.64 17.12
CA ALA A 209 -9.08 -22.62 16.47
C ALA A 209 -10.13 -21.95 15.57
N GLY A 210 -10.83 -20.92 16.06
CA GLY A 210 -11.81 -20.18 15.26
C GLY A 210 -11.19 -19.42 14.09
N GLN A 211 -9.92 -19.02 14.18
CA GLN A 211 -9.19 -18.43 13.07
C GLN A 211 -8.87 -19.46 11.97
N LEU A 212 -8.50 -20.69 12.33
CA LEU A 212 -8.27 -21.78 11.37
C LEU A 212 -9.55 -22.16 10.61
N GLU A 213 -10.69 -22.16 11.29
CA GLU A 213 -12.00 -22.41 10.68
C GLU A 213 -12.37 -21.33 9.66
N ARG A 214 -12.15 -20.05 9.99
CA ARG A 214 -12.35 -18.93 9.06
C ARG A 214 -11.42 -18.97 7.85
N LEU A 215 -10.25 -19.58 8.01
CA LEU A 215 -9.30 -19.82 6.91
C LEU A 215 -9.65 -21.07 6.08
N HIS A 216 -10.76 -21.76 6.40
CA HIS A 216 -11.18 -23.01 5.78
C HIS A 216 -10.14 -24.14 5.86
N GLU A 217 -9.24 -24.10 6.84
CA GLU A 217 -8.25 -25.16 7.06
C GLU A 217 -8.89 -26.35 7.78
N ARG A 218 -8.60 -27.57 7.31
CA ARG A 218 -9.10 -28.81 7.90
C ARG A 218 -8.16 -29.27 9.01
N THR A 219 -8.69 -29.94 10.03
CA THR A 219 -7.85 -30.58 11.06
C THR A 219 -6.98 -31.68 10.43
N PRO A 220 -5.91 -32.16 11.12
CA PRO A 220 -5.11 -33.28 10.62
C PRO A 220 -5.92 -34.55 10.33
N ARG A 221 -7.09 -34.69 10.96
CA ARG A 221 -8.05 -35.80 10.75
C ARG A 221 -9.18 -35.46 9.77
N GLY A 222 -9.12 -34.32 9.08
CA GLY A 222 -10.06 -33.92 8.02
C GLY A 222 -11.35 -33.19 8.48
N SER A 223 -11.50 -32.91 9.77
CA SER A 223 -12.68 -32.20 10.28
C SER A 223 -12.66 -30.71 9.91
N ALA A 224 -13.84 -30.12 9.70
CA ALA A 224 -14.00 -28.67 9.55
C ALA A 224 -13.92 -27.92 10.88
N LYS A 225 -14.22 -28.61 11.99
CA LYS A 225 -14.25 -28.01 13.33
C LYS A 225 -12.96 -28.27 14.09
N TRP A 226 -12.41 -27.23 14.69
CA TRP A 226 -11.16 -27.27 15.45
C TRP A 226 -11.42 -27.27 16.97
N SER A 227 -10.71 -28.14 17.69
CA SER A 227 -10.71 -28.14 19.16
C SER A 227 -9.47 -27.44 19.70
N ALA A 228 -9.61 -26.78 20.85
CA ALA A 228 -8.48 -26.14 21.54
C ALA A 228 -7.34 -27.15 21.84
N SER A 229 -7.68 -28.40 22.16
CA SER A 229 -6.72 -29.48 22.37
C SER A 229 -5.95 -29.85 21.10
N SER A 230 -6.58 -29.81 19.93
CA SER A 230 -5.91 -30.07 18.65
C SER A 230 -4.92 -28.96 18.30
N VAL A 231 -5.29 -27.70 18.58
CA VAL A 231 -4.39 -26.55 18.40
C VAL A 231 -3.22 -26.63 19.39
N LYS A 232 -3.49 -26.95 20.65
CA LYS A 232 -2.47 -27.17 21.69
C LYS A 232 -1.47 -28.24 21.29
N ASN A 233 -1.94 -29.40 20.82
CA ASN A 233 -1.09 -30.50 20.39
C ASN A 233 -0.15 -30.11 19.23
N LEU A 234 -0.62 -29.27 18.30
CA LEU A 234 0.20 -28.76 17.21
C LEU A 234 1.20 -27.71 17.70
N LEU A 235 0.82 -26.82 18.63
CA LEU A 235 1.73 -25.86 19.25
C LEU A 235 2.82 -26.54 20.07
N ASP A 236 2.48 -27.54 20.89
CA ASP A 236 3.44 -28.29 21.71
C ASP A 236 4.41 -29.10 20.84
N ARG A 237 3.96 -29.54 19.66
CA ARG A 237 4.82 -30.19 18.67
C ARG A 237 5.70 -29.17 17.93
N ALA A 238 5.16 -27.99 17.60
CA ALA A 238 5.92 -26.88 17.03
C ALA A 238 7.01 -26.36 17.98
N ARG A 239 6.74 -26.30 19.29
CA ARG A 239 7.71 -25.95 20.34
C ARG A 239 8.85 -26.96 20.44
N ARG A 240 8.53 -28.26 20.45
CA ARG A 240 9.55 -29.32 20.42
C ARG A 240 10.48 -29.26 19.21
N LEU A 241 10.01 -28.66 18.12
CA LEU A 241 10.79 -28.45 16.89
C LEU A 241 11.41 -27.04 16.81
N GLY A 242 11.33 -26.23 17.86
CA GLY A 242 11.93 -24.89 17.95
C GLY A 242 11.24 -23.82 17.10
N LEU A 243 10.02 -24.06 16.61
CA LEU A 243 9.29 -23.14 15.73
C LEU A 243 8.59 -22.00 16.48
N VAL A 244 8.39 -22.13 17.80
CA VAL A 244 7.75 -21.15 18.70
C VAL A 244 8.54 -21.13 20.02
N PRO A 245 8.81 -19.95 20.62
CA PRO A 245 9.42 -19.89 21.94
C PRO A 245 8.52 -20.52 23.02
N GLU A 246 9.12 -21.16 24.02
CA GLU A 246 8.42 -21.69 25.21
C GLU A 246 7.65 -20.56 25.91
N PRO A 247 6.40 -20.79 26.38
CA PRO A 247 5.68 -19.80 27.16
C PRO A 247 6.43 -19.52 28.48
N PRO A 248 6.35 -18.30 29.02
CA PRO A 248 6.94 -18.00 30.32
C PRO A 248 6.32 -18.94 31.37
N ALA A 249 7.17 -19.66 32.10
CA ALA A 249 6.72 -20.52 33.20
C ALA A 249 5.96 -19.65 34.22
N SER A 250 4.70 -20.02 34.47
CA SER A 250 3.87 -19.45 35.54
C SER A 250 4.16 -20.18 36.85
#